data_AF-A0A1S3DEW2-F1
#
_entry.id   AF-A0A1S3DEW2-F1
#
_cell.length_a   1.000
_cell.length_b   1.000
_cell.length_c   1.000
_cell.angle_alpha   90.00
_cell.angle_beta   90.00
_cell.angle_gamma   90.00
#
_symmetry.space_group_name_H-M   'P 1'
#
loop_
_entity.id
_entity.type
_entity.pdbx_description
1 polymer ?
#
loop_
_entity_poly.entity_id
_entity_poly.type
_entity_poly.pdbx_seq_one_letter_code
_entity_poly.pdbx_strand_id
1 'polypeptide(L)'
;MLGVDCVATGHNADDIAETVLMNVLRGDIARLQRCTDIITTGADSIPRCKPLKYAYEKEIVMYAYYKKLVYFSTECIFAPNAYRGHARTFLKHLEKIRPASIMDIIHSGEQMAIKEGVKLPNREVCELCGFLSSQKICKACSLLEGLNKGLPKLSLSKRSVQDRIRQENYSKVQSAIAEL
;
A
#
# COMPACT_ATOMS: atom_id res chain seq x y z
N MET A 1 18.89 15.12 5.02
CA MET A 1 18.12 13.88 5.32
C MET A 1 18.28 13.60 6.81
N LEU A 2 17.26 13.11 7.51
CA LEU A 2 17.22 13.05 8.98
C LEU A 2 18.19 12.04 9.66
N GLY A 3 19.06 11.36 8.91
CA GLY A 3 20.07 10.45 9.46
C GLY A 3 19.52 9.23 10.21
N VAL A 4 18.33 8.73 9.82
CA VAL A 4 17.68 7.58 10.47
C VAL A 4 18.01 6.26 9.77
N ASP A 5 18.23 5.20 10.56
CA ASP A 5 18.60 3.87 10.05
C ASP A 5 17.40 3.04 9.59
N CYS A 6 16.21 3.27 10.18
CA CYS A 6 15.02 2.47 9.92
C CYS A 6 13.74 3.22 10.31
N VAL A 7 12.63 2.90 9.63
CA VAL A 7 11.28 3.34 9.98
C VAL A 7 10.48 2.17 10.54
N ALA A 8 10.14 2.22 11.83
CA ALA A 8 9.27 1.24 12.45
C ALA A 8 7.79 1.55 12.14
N THR A 9 7.04 0.54 11.72
CA THR A 9 5.60 0.66 11.44
C THR A 9 4.80 -0.25 12.36
N GLY A 10 3.57 0.16 12.69
CA GLY A 10 2.69 -0.57 13.61
C GLY A 10 1.97 -1.79 13.03
N HIS A 11 2.43 -2.33 11.89
CA HIS A 11 1.80 -3.51 11.28
C HIS A 11 1.91 -4.72 12.21
N ASN A 12 0.77 -5.31 12.54
CA ASN A 12 0.63 -6.42 13.48
C ASN A 12 0.38 -7.76 12.77
N ALA A 13 0.19 -8.84 13.52
CA ALA A 13 -0.05 -10.17 12.96
C ALA A 13 -1.28 -10.23 12.03
N ASP A 14 -2.38 -9.61 12.43
CA ASP A 14 -3.61 -9.53 11.63
C ASP A 14 -3.35 -8.81 10.29
N ASP A 15 -2.63 -7.68 10.28
CA ASP A 15 -2.28 -6.95 9.06
C ASP A 15 -1.45 -7.80 8.07
N ILE A 16 -0.54 -8.62 8.59
CA ILE A 16 0.29 -9.51 7.78
C ILE A 16 -0.55 -10.66 7.22
N ALA A 17 -1.40 -11.28 8.03
CA ALA A 17 -2.31 -12.32 7.58
C ALA A 17 -3.29 -11.79 6.51
N GLU A 18 -3.85 -10.60 6.70
CA GLU A 18 -4.66 -9.90 5.69
C GLU A 18 -3.88 -9.74 4.39
N THR A 19 -2.62 -9.30 4.48
CA THR A 19 -1.77 -9.07 3.31
C THR A 19 -1.43 -10.36 2.56
N VAL A 20 -1.09 -11.44 3.28
CA VAL A 20 -0.84 -12.76 2.68
C VAL A 20 -2.09 -13.24 1.94
N LEU A 21 -3.24 -13.23 2.61
CA LEU A 21 -4.51 -13.67 2.02
C LEU A 21 -4.87 -12.85 0.77
N MET A 22 -4.78 -11.52 0.85
CA MET A 22 -5.08 -10.63 -0.27
C MET A 22 -4.15 -10.86 -1.46
N ASN A 23 -2.86 -11.12 -1.23
CA ASN A 23 -1.91 -11.36 -2.31
C ASN A 23 -2.14 -12.74 -2.96
N VAL A 24 -2.50 -13.77 -2.19
CA VAL A 24 -2.92 -15.07 -2.72
C VAL A 24 -4.16 -14.92 -3.61
N LEU A 25 -5.22 -14.26 -3.12
CA LEU A 25 -6.47 -14.10 -3.87
C LEU A 25 -6.31 -13.27 -5.16
N ARG A 26 -5.33 -12.37 -5.21
CA ARG A 26 -5.02 -11.56 -6.40
C ARG A 26 -4.01 -12.21 -7.34
N GLY A 27 -3.34 -13.28 -6.92
CA GLY A 27 -2.19 -13.83 -7.63
C GLY A 27 -1.00 -12.86 -7.71
N ASP A 28 -0.84 -11.96 -6.73
CA ASP A 28 0.29 -11.01 -6.69
C ASP A 28 1.53 -11.69 -6.09
N ILE A 29 2.11 -12.58 -6.88
CA ILE A 29 3.25 -13.42 -6.52
C ILE A 29 4.48 -12.57 -6.13
N ALA A 30 4.73 -11.46 -6.82
CA ALA A 30 5.88 -10.59 -6.57
C ALA A 30 5.83 -9.90 -5.20
N ARG A 31 4.63 -9.66 -4.67
CA ARG A 31 4.44 -9.16 -3.30
C ARG A 31 4.45 -10.28 -2.27
N LEU A 32 3.89 -11.43 -2.62
CA LEU A 32 3.83 -12.59 -1.75
C LEU A 32 5.23 -13.04 -1.28
N GLN A 33 6.24 -12.97 -2.15
CA GLN A 33 7.64 -13.29 -1.82
C GLN A 33 8.23 -12.48 -0.65
N ARG A 34 7.72 -11.26 -0.41
CA ARG A 34 8.36 -10.29 0.52
C ARG A 34 7.39 -9.72 1.55
N CYS A 35 6.10 -10.09 1.50
CA CYS A 35 5.10 -9.46 2.36
C CYS A 35 5.25 -9.86 3.83
N THR A 36 5.80 -11.05 4.08
CA THR A 36 6.09 -11.59 5.41
C THR A 36 7.42 -11.11 5.98
N ASP A 37 8.28 -10.44 5.21
CA ASP A 37 9.55 -9.92 5.73
C ASP A 37 9.33 -8.94 6.88
N ILE A 38 10.10 -9.11 7.96
CA ILE A 38 10.12 -8.19 9.11
C ILE A 38 10.73 -6.86 8.69
N ILE A 39 11.84 -6.92 7.94
CA ILE A 39 12.56 -5.77 7.42
C ILE A 39 12.41 -5.78 5.90
N THR A 40 11.89 -4.69 5.35
CA THR A 40 11.79 -4.49 3.91
C THR A 40 12.70 -3.36 3.48
N THR A 41 13.59 -3.64 2.53
CA THR A 41 14.55 -2.66 2.01
C THR A 41 14.34 -2.47 0.50
N GLY A 42 14.29 -1.21 0.07
CA GLY A 42 14.52 -0.80 -1.32
C GLY A 42 15.94 -0.24 -1.44
N ALA A 43 16.57 -0.42 -2.61
CA ALA A 43 17.98 -0.09 -2.84
C ALA A 43 18.39 1.32 -2.37
N ASP A 44 17.49 2.30 -2.45
CA ASP A 44 17.73 3.70 -2.05
C ASP A 44 16.69 4.24 -1.05
N SER A 45 16.03 3.36 -0.29
CA SER A 45 15.01 3.76 0.69
C SER A 45 15.41 3.34 2.10
N ILE A 46 15.14 4.19 3.09
CA ILE A 46 15.26 3.84 4.51
C ILE A 46 14.48 2.53 4.75
N PRO A 47 15.11 1.49 5.30
CA PRO A 47 14.46 0.23 5.63
C PRO A 47 13.21 0.45 6.48
N ARG A 48 12.18 -0.38 6.27
CA ARG A 48 10.99 -0.40 7.14
C ARG A 48 10.95 -1.68 7.92
N CYS A 49 10.81 -1.59 9.24
CA CYS A 49 10.61 -2.75 10.10
C CYS A 49 9.18 -2.82 10.64
N LYS A 50 8.76 -4.05 10.96
CA LYS A 50 7.44 -4.36 11.54
C LYS A 50 7.66 -5.09 12.88
N PRO A 51 7.96 -4.37 13.98
CA PRO A 51 8.28 -5.00 15.25
C PRO A 51 7.13 -5.85 15.82
N LEU A 52 5.90 -5.55 15.43
CA LEU A 52 4.68 -6.19 15.93
C LEU A 52 4.19 -7.34 15.05
N LYS A 53 4.99 -7.82 14.08
CA LYS A 53 4.60 -8.87 13.11
C LYS A 53 3.93 -10.09 13.73
N TYR A 54 4.34 -10.49 14.94
CA TYR A 54 3.83 -11.68 15.63
C TYR A 54 2.94 -11.37 16.84
N ALA A 55 2.58 -10.10 17.04
CA ALA A 55 1.64 -9.69 18.08
C ALA A 55 0.24 -9.52 17.47
N TYR A 56 -0.77 -10.09 18.10
CA TYR A 56 -2.16 -9.95 17.64
C TYR A 56 -2.67 -8.54 17.92
N GLU A 57 -3.56 -8.05 17.07
CA GLU A 57 -4.20 -6.74 17.24
C GLU A 57 -4.86 -6.60 18.63
N LYS A 58 -5.58 -7.63 19.07
CA LYS A 58 -6.26 -7.65 20.39
C LYS A 58 -5.28 -7.54 21.56
N GLU A 59 -4.07 -8.09 21.43
CA GLU A 59 -3.04 -8.05 22.46
C GLU A 59 -2.41 -6.64 22.53
N ILE A 60 -2.19 -6.02 21.37
CA ILE A 60 -1.69 -4.65 21.28
C ILE A 60 -2.71 -3.67 21.88
N VAL A 61 -4.00 -3.83 21.56
CA VAL A 61 -5.08 -3.01 22.13
C VAL A 61 -5.16 -3.22 23.64
N MET A 62 -5.08 -4.46 24.13
CA MET A 62 -5.06 -4.77 25.56
C MET A 62 -3.85 -4.13 26.27
N TYR A 63 -2.67 -4.18 25.65
CA TYR A 63 -1.46 -3.56 26.16
C TYR A 63 -1.60 -2.03 26.25
N ALA A 64 -2.11 -1.39 25.19
CA ALA A 64 -2.33 0.04 25.16
C ALA A 64 -3.33 0.48 26.25
N TYR A 65 -4.40 -0.28 26.45
CA TYR A 65 -5.36 -0.06 27.53
C TYR A 65 -4.70 -0.17 28.91
N TYR A 66 -3.98 -1.26 29.17
CA TYR A 66 -3.29 -1.47 30.45
C TYR A 66 -2.26 -0.38 30.77
N LYS A 67 -1.52 0.07 29.75
CA LYS A 67 -0.54 1.16 29.86
C LYS A 67 -1.15 2.56 29.81
N LYS A 68 -2.48 2.68 29.66
CA LYS A 68 -3.20 3.95 29.53
C LYS A 68 -2.63 4.84 28.43
N LEU A 69 -2.24 4.24 27.31
CA LEU A 69 -1.74 4.98 26.15
C LEU A 69 -2.91 5.69 25.46
N VAL A 70 -2.68 6.93 25.03
CA VAL A 70 -3.64 7.67 24.22
C VAL A 70 -3.51 7.19 22.78
N TYR A 71 -4.61 6.66 22.22
CA TYR A 71 -4.69 6.26 20.82
C TYR A 71 -6.03 6.64 20.21
N PHE A 72 -6.06 6.81 18.89
CA PHE A 72 -7.29 7.08 18.15
C PHE A 72 -7.88 5.76 17.67
N SER A 73 -9.16 5.53 17.97
CA SER A 73 -9.94 4.38 17.46
C SER A 73 -10.79 4.74 16.24
N THR A 74 -10.73 5.99 15.78
CA THR A 74 -11.51 6.46 14.63
C THR A 74 -10.92 5.89 13.33
N GLU A 75 -11.68 5.02 12.67
CA GLU A 75 -11.32 4.54 11.34
C GLU A 75 -11.48 5.63 10.28
N CYS A 76 -10.76 5.50 9.18
CA CYS A 76 -10.94 6.36 8.02
C CYS A 76 -12.35 6.17 7.43
N ILE A 77 -13.06 7.27 7.12
CA ILE A 77 -14.40 7.23 6.51
C ILE A 77 -14.46 6.48 5.17
N PHE A 78 -13.30 6.32 4.50
CA PHE A 78 -13.19 5.57 3.24
C PHE A 78 -12.77 4.11 3.44
N ALA A 79 -12.38 3.71 4.65
CA ALA A 79 -11.97 2.33 4.95
C ALA A 79 -13.04 1.27 4.64
N PRO A 80 -14.35 1.51 4.88
CA PRO A 80 -15.39 0.51 4.57
C PRO A 80 -15.46 0.13 3.09
N ASN A 81 -15.06 1.03 2.19
CA ASN A 81 -15.06 0.78 0.75
C ASN A 81 -13.80 0.04 0.26
N ALA A 82 -12.84 -0.22 1.14
CA ALA A 82 -11.60 -0.88 0.79
C ALA A 82 -11.78 -2.40 0.80
N TYR A 83 -11.27 -3.07 -0.24
CA TYR A 83 -11.24 -4.54 -0.34
C TYR A 83 -10.67 -5.24 0.90
N ARG A 84 -9.72 -4.59 1.59
CA ARG A 84 -9.10 -5.09 2.81
C ARG A 84 -10.11 -5.40 3.92
N GLY A 85 -11.21 -4.65 4.01
CA GLY A 85 -12.26 -4.90 5.00
C GLY A 85 -12.87 -6.31 4.90
N HIS A 86 -13.04 -6.83 3.68
CA HIS A 86 -13.55 -8.19 3.48
C HIS A 86 -12.56 -9.26 3.94
N ALA A 87 -11.26 -9.07 3.67
CA ALA A 87 -10.21 -9.98 4.14
C ALA A 87 -10.15 -9.99 5.68
N ARG A 88 -10.25 -8.82 6.31
CA ARG A 88 -10.31 -8.68 7.77
C ARG A 88 -11.48 -9.46 8.37
N THR A 89 -12.70 -9.24 7.87
CA THR A 89 -13.90 -9.93 8.39
C THR A 89 -13.77 -11.45 8.25
N PHE A 90 -13.27 -11.92 7.11
CA PHE A 90 -13.02 -13.35 6.91
C PHE A 90 -12.00 -13.91 7.90
N LEU A 91 -10.87 -13.22 8.14
CA LEU A 91 -9.87 -13.64 9.11
C LEU A 91 -10.41 -13.68 10.53
N LYS A 92 -11.23 -12.69 10.95
CA LYS A 92 -11.86 -12.72 12.27
C LYS A 92 -12.83 -13.89 12.44
N HIS A 93 -13.53 -14.30 11.37
CA HIS A 93 -14.34 -15.53 11.40
C HIS A 93 -13.47 -16.79 11.57
N LEU A 94 -12.32 -16.87 10.90
CA LEU A 94 -11.38 -17.99 11.08
C LEU A 94 -10.77 -18.00 12.49
N GLU A 95 -10.34 -16.85 12.99
CA GLU A 95 -9.76 -16.70 14.34
C GLU A 95 -10.74 -17.16 15.42
N LYS A 96 -12.05 -16.87 15.26
CA LYS A 96 -13.09 -17.30 16.18
C LYS A 96 -13.22 -18.83 16.26
N ILE A 97 -12.95 -19.55 15.17
CA ILE A 97 -12.99 -21.02 15.12
C ILE A 97 -11.67 -21.60 15.63
N ARG A 98 -10.55 -21.03 15.18
CA ARG A 98 -9.19 -21.46 15.52
C ARG A 98 -8.30 -20.23 15.69
N PRO A 99 -7.93 -19.83 16.92
CA PRO A 99 -7.11 -18.64 17.17
C PRO A 99 -5.73 -18.68 16.47
N ALA A 100 -5.18 -19.89 16.27
CA ALA A 100 -3.93 -20.09 15.57
C ALA A 100 -3.97 -19.72 14.08
N SER A 101 -5.17 -19.54 13.47
CA SER A 101 -5.31 -19.29 12.03
C SER A 101 -4.50 -18.09 11.53
N ILE A 102 -4.39 -17.02 12.34
CA ILE A 102 -3.58 -15.84 11.98
C ILE A 102 -2.10 -16.22 11.82
N MET A 103 -1.54 -16.91 12.82
CA MET A 103 -0.14 -17.35 12.79
C MET A 103 0.10 -18.44 11.75
N ASP A 104 -0.84 -19.37 11.58
CA ASP A 104 -0.80 -20.42 10.56
C ASP A 104 -0.74 -19.81 9.14
N ILE A 105 -1.46 -18.72 8.88
CA ILE A 105 -1.43 -17.98 7.60
C ILE A 105 -0.10 -17.25 7.40
N ILE A 106 0.42 -16.58 8.44
CA ILE A 106 1.74 -15.93 8.37
C ILE A 106 2.81 -16.97 8.05
N HIS A 107 2.81 -18.09 8.79
CA HIS A 107 3.73 -19.19 8.59
C HIS A 107 3.62 -19.77 7.17
N SER A 108 2.40 -19.98 6.68
CA SER A 108 2.18 -20.41 5.29
C SER A 108 2.79 -19.43 4.27
N GLY A 109 2.63 -18.12 4.51
CA GLY A 109 3.27 -17.09 3.68
C GLY A 109 4.80 -17.09 3.76
N GLU A 110 5.39 -17.41 4.90
CA GLU A 110 6.85 -17.55 5.08
C GLU A 110 7.42 -18.79 4.41
N GLN A 111 6.66 -19.89 4.39
CA GLN A 111 7.08 -21.15 3.78
C GLN A 111 6.79 -21.21 2.27
N MET A 112 6.05 -20.26 1.72
CA MET A 112 5.66 -20.31 0.32
C MET A 112 6.83 -20.05 -0.61
N ALA A 113 7.34 -21.11 -1.25
CA ALA A 113 8.32 -21.00 -2.32
C ALA A 113 7.65 -20.58 -3.63
N ILE A 114 8.23 -19.60 -4.31
CA ILE A 114 7.71 -19.05 -5.55
C ILE A 114 8.67 -19.41 -6.68
N LYS A 115 8.11 -19.85 -7.82
CA LYS A 115 8.87 -20.22 -9.02
C LYS A 115 9.83 -19.10 -9.44
N GLU A 116 11.05 -19.48 -9.81
CA GLU A 116 12.03 -18.56 -10.38
C GLU A 116 11.53 -17.97 -11.71
N GLY A 117 11.93 -16.73 -12.01
CA GLY A 117 11.58 -16.06 -13.28
C GLY A 117 10.33 -15.16 -13.25
N VAL A 118 9.76 -14.87 -12.07
CA VAL A 118 8.72 -13.83 -11.95
C VAL A 118 9.29 -12.47 -12.32
N LYS A 119 8.73 -11.83 -13.35
CA LYS A 119 9.12 -10.48 -13.76
C LYS A 119 8.85 -9.50 -12.63
N LEU A 120 9.91 -9.05 -11.96
CA LEU A 120 9.83 -7.94 -11.03
C LEU A 120 9.65 -6.63 -11.82
N PRO A 121 8.92 -5.63 -11.29
CA PRO A 121 8.83 -4.33 -11.93
C PRO A 121 10.21 -3.69 -12.05
N ASN A 122 10.51 -3.09 -13.20
CA ASN A 122 11.70 -2.27 -13.37
C ASN A 122 11.68 -1.13 -12.35
N ARG A 123 12.86 -0.82 -11.83
CA ARG A 123 13.09 0.27 -10.87
C ARG A 123 13.94 1.32 -11.55
N GLU A 124 13.45 2.55 -11.52
CA GLU A 124 14.10 3.74 -12.05
C GLU A 124 14.01 4.86 -11.01
N VAL A 125 14.73 5.96 -11.23
CA VAL A 125 14.69 7.14 -10.38
C VAL A 125 13.75 8.18 -11.03
N CYS A 126 12.87 8.78 -10.22
CA CYS A 126 11.97 9.83 -10.68
C CYS A 126 12.76 11.07 -11.13
N GLU A 127 12.53 11.53 -12.36
CA GLU A 127 13.21 12.71 -12.92
C GLU A 127 12.86 14.01 -12.18
N LEU A 128 11.70 14.09 -11.51
CA LEU A 128 11.25 15.31 -10.82
C LEU A 128 11.69 15.42 -9.36
N CYS A 129 11.70 14.30 -8.63
CA CYS A 129 11.95 14.33 -7.18
C CYS A 129 13.12 13.45 -6.73
N GLY A 130 13.74 12.70 -7.64
CA GLY A 130 14.89 11.84 -7.31
C GLY A 130 14.55 10.59 -6.50
N PHE A 131 13.27 10.31 -6.21
CA PHE A 131 12.87 9.10 -5.48
C PHE A 131 12.64 7.89 -6.41
N LEU A 132 12.78 6.69 -5.85
CA LEU A 132 12.53 5.42 -6.56
C LEU A 132 11.12 5.36 -7.15
N SER A 133 11.04 4.90 -8.39
CA SER A 133 9.81 4.82 -9.17
C SER A 133 9.84 3.60 -10.09
N SER A 134 8.68 3.17 -10.57
CA SER A 134 8.55 2.20 -11.66
C SER A 134 8.32 2.86 -13.03
N GLN A 135 8.38 4.19 -13.07
CA GLN A 135 8.15 5.05 -14.22
C GLN A 135 9.04 6.29 -14.11
N LYS A 136 9.34 6.96 -15.24
CA LYS A 136 10.12 8.21 -15.28
C LYS A 136 9.66 9.28 -14.29
N ILE A 137 8.34 9.44 -14.12
CA ILE A 137 7.74 10.32 -13.11
C ILE A 137 6.99 9.46 -12.11
N CYS A 138 7.28 9.64 -10.81
CA CYS A 138 6.62 8.86 -9.78
C CYS A 138 5.14 9.23 -9.63
N LYS A 139 4.36 8.30 -9.10
CA LYS A 139 2.90 8.47 -8.94
C LYS A 139 2.56 9.69 -8.07
N ALA A 140 3.36 9.98 -7.05
CA ALA A 140 3.17 11.14 -6.18
C ALA A 140 3.33 12.46 -6.96
N CYS A 141 4.41 12.61 -7.73
CA CYS A 141 4.63 13.79 -8.57
C CYS A 141 3.52 13.95 -9.62
N SER A 142 3.11 12.87 -10.28
CA SER A 142 2.01 12.89 -11.25
C SER A 142 0.67 13.28 -10.63
N LEU A 143 0.39 12.85 -9.38
CA LEU A 143 -0.81 13.25 -8.64
C LEU A 143 -0.79 14.73 -8.27
N LEU A 144 0.35 15.22 -7.74
CA LEU A 144 0.52 16.62 -7.38
C LEU A 144 0.40 17.54 -8.59
N GLU A 145 1.00 17.17 -9.72
CA GLU A 145 0.87 17.93 -10.97
C GLU A 145 -0.59 17.98 -11.43
N GLY A 146 -1.31 16.87 -11.38
CA GLY A 146 -2.74 16.82 -11.69
C GLY A 146 -3.55 17.75 -10.79
N LEU A 147 -3.27 17.79 -9.49
CA LEU A 147 -3.93 18.69 -8.55
C LEU A 147 -3.63 20.17 -8.86
N ASN A 148 -2.36 20.51 -9.09
CA ASN A 148 -1.93 21.88 -9.38
C ASN A 148 -2.51 22.42 -10.70
N LYS A 149 -2.80 21.54 -11.67
CA LYS A 149 -3.43 21.91 -12.94
C LYS A 149 -4.97 21.87 -12.92
N GLY A 150 -5.59 21.56 -11.77
CA GLY A 150 -7.03 21.38 -11.67
C GLY A 150 -7.57 20.12 -12.38
N LEU A 151 -6.68 19.16 -12.69
CA LEU A 151 -6.98 17.92 -13.41
C LEU A 151 -6.69 16.67 -12.55
N PRO A 152 -7.37 16.49 -11.41
CA PRO A 152 -7.08 15.39 -10.47
C PRO A 152 -7.32 14.00 -11.08
N LYS A 153 -8.22 13.89 -12.06
CA LYS A 153 -8.55 12.62 -12.72
C LYS A 153 -7.50 12.20 -13.75
N LEU A 154 -6.62 13.09 -14.19
CA LEU A 154 -5.66 12.80 -15.25
C LEU A 154 -4.69 11.69 -14.81
N SER A 155 -4.13 11.79 -13.61
CA SER A 155 -3.17 10.80 -13.11
C SER A 155 -3.83 9.50 -12.67
N LEU A 156 -5.13 9.47 -12.39
CA LEU A 156 -5.86 8.28 -11.92
C LEU A 156 -6.46 7.43 -13.04
N SER A 157 -6.65 8.01 -14.22
CA SER A 157 -7.38 7.37 -15.31
C SER A 157 -6.49 6.47 -16.17
N LYS A 158 -7.08 5.47 -16.84
CA LYS A 158 -6.39 4.67 -17.87
C LYS A 158 -5.88 5.58 -18.99
N ARG A 159 -4.78 5.22 -19.64
CA ARG A 159 -4.12 6.02 -20.70
C ARG A 159 -5.11 6.57 -21.75
N SER A 160 -6.04 5.73 -22.22
CA SER A 160 -7.10 6.12 -23.16
C SER A 160 -8.03 7.24 -22.65
N VAL A 161 -8.28 7.30 -21.35
CA VAL A 161 -9.10 8.33 -20.69
C VAL A 161 -8.27 9.58 -20.42
N GLN A 162 -6.97 9.44 -20.15
CA GLN A 162 -6.05 10.57 -20.00
C GLN A 162 -5.97 11.39 -21.30
N ASP A 163 -5.92 10.71 -22.44
CA ASP A 163 -5.84 11.35 -23.76
C ASP A 163 -7.12 12.13 -24.09
N ARG A 164 -8.30 11.57 -23.73
CA ARG A 164 -9.59 12.28 -23.86
C ARG A 164 -9.66 13.52 -22.98
N ILE A 165 -9.28 13.40 -21.69
CA ILE A 165 -9.27 14.54 -20.76
C ILE A 165 -8.34 15.65 -21.27
N ARG A 166 -7.19 15.30 -21.86
CA ARG A 166 -6.28 16.29 -22.45
C ARG A 166 -6.89 16.99 -23.67
N GLN A 167 -7.53 16.24 -24.56
CA GLN A 167 -8.21 16.81 -25.73
C GLN A 167 -9.35 17.75 -25.34
N GLU A 168 -10.19 17.36 -24.37
CA GLU A 168 -11.29 18.18 -23.86
C GLU A 168 -10.81 19.46 -23.16
N ASN A 169 -9.67 19.43 -22.48
CA ASN A 169 -9.11 20.64 -21.88
C ASN A 169 -8.47 21.55 -22.93
N TYR A 170 -7.79 20.97 -23.93
CA TYR A 170 -7.19 21.74 -25.01
C TYR A 170 -8.26 22.48 -25.82
N SER A 171 -9.38 21.83 -26.14
CA SER A 171 -10.50 22.46 -26.84
C SER A 171 -11.16 23.58 -26.02
N LYS A 172 -11.34 23.38 -24.70
CA LYS A 172 -11.87 24.42 -23.80
C LYS A 172 -10.97 25.64 -23.68
N VAL A 173 -9.66 25.45 -23.64
CA VAL A 173 -8.70 26.56 -23.60
C VAL A 173 -8.70 27.30 -24.95
N GLN A 174 -8.75 26.58 -26.08
CA GLN A 174 -8.85 27.20 -27.40
C GLN A 174 -10.14 28.00 -27.59
N SER A 175 -11.29 27.49 -27.12
CA SER A 175 -12.55 28.23 -27.19
C SER A 175 -12.52 29.48 -26.32
N ALA A 176 -11.95 29.40 -25.11
CA ALA A 176 -11.83 30.57 -24.22
C ALA A 176 -10.85 31.64 -24.75
N ILE A 177 -9.82 31.24 -25.50
CA ILE A 177 -8.91 32.17 -26.18
C ILE A 177 -9.56 32.81 -27.41
N ALA A 178 -10.43 32.09 -28.12
CA ALA A 178 -11.12 32.59 -29.31
C ALA A 178 -12.27 33.58 -28.99
N GLU A 179 -12.74 33.61 -27.74
CA GLU A 179 -13.77 34.53 -27.23
C GLU A 179 -13.18 35.84 -26.64
N LEU A 180 -11.85 35.99 -26.62
CA LEU A 180 -11.11 37.21 -26.25
C LEU A 180 -10.67 37.98 -27.50
#